data_AF-A0A534WCM3-F1
#
_entry.id   AF-A0A534WCM3-F1
#
_cell.length_a   1.000
_cell.length_b   1.000
_cell.length_c   1.000
_cell.angle_alpha   90.00
_cell.angle_beta   90.00
_cell.angle_gamma   90.00
#
_symmetry.space_group_name_H-M   'P 1'
#
loop_
_entity.id
_entity.type
_entity.pdbx_description
1 polymer ?
#
loop_
_entity_poly.entity_id
_entity_poly.type
_entity_poly.pdbx_seq_one_letter_code
_entity_poly.pdbx_strand_id
1 'polypeptide(L)'
;MRASIMRAASLVAGGLFAAGLAARVVGAQAQVTAVAREAEPVVLTGKQIPDWTRSAAAVVCTPAGGLSGNQDAHHGTVTVPPDDRTGVPVDQVVAYKWDGAWVEIPVQVDEMYFYCLANPKSNPGVGFGAYSGTDKELTYAWDVEAWKKTAGQCSKDYPPGAGPTPDPVPTLDDDDEIVFMARDAGAQAPLGTLPPSDTSSGQAVAITDPLDPGSVKFVYLYLRAGGSSFNTSNGYVSYVRDANADEWIDKCSFRDDSPEKLGTSNTTYGPNLSGTVCRTVSGAPGGCPNVADGTPRPSTDRFARDGVTVSTDTYQWHASGRWMIRSLQVAKPGQPGVYGPDLIDRWKGRAFQQSPDSTISLVGFEDEQVNWEANDILMGERAGPVRAIREIWGADSGTNVTNLESFYRDAITYHYHVRVHPIPPDGLYTSWDYNRGVVSKYYNRIKTDGVDIDGVNDDTGNVDGVFGMPAYFDAPDPTFNVPSAVLNWEEVSGANDYGSLVYITEIKGATTAENPAVVPYYRDDSCLDDGTGDNPVPRPWP
;
A
#
# COMPACT_ATOMS: atom_id res chain seq x y z
N MET A 1 9.99 -8.80 58.70
CA MET A 1 9.36 -9.03 60.02
C MET A 1 9.25 -7.71 60.76
N ARG A 2 8.03 -7.37 61.24
CA ARG A 2 7.63 -6.27 62.17
C ARG A 2 7.85 -4.83 61.62
N ALA A 3 6.85 -4.06 61.15
CA ALA A 3 5.56 -3.58 61.67
C ALA A 3 5.64 -2.41 62.69
N SER A 4 4.81 -1.38 62.43
CA SER A 4 4.31 -0.25 63.28
C SER A 4 4.97 1.11 63.00
N ILE A 5 4.34 2.18 62.47
CA ILE A 5 3.04 2.89 62.67
C ILE A 5 3.13 4.09 63.64
N MET A 6 2.77 5.29 63.09
CA MET A 6 2.27 6.54 63.71
C MET A 6 3.19 7.37 64.63
N ARG A 7 3.06 8.69 64.81
CA ARG A 7 2.45 9.89 64.15
C ARG A 7 2.70 11.01 65.18
N ALA A 8 3.10 12.22 64.76
CA ALA A 8 2.92 13.49 65.48
C ALA A 8 3.48 14.61 64.58
N ALA A 9 2.98 15.84 64.50
CA ALA A 9 1.74 16.48 64.92
C ALA A 9 1.67 17.80 64.11
N SER A 10 0.45 18.25 63.82
CA SER A 10 0.13 19.43 63.01
C SER A 10 0.50 20.76 63.67
N LEU A 11 0.73 21.80 62.85
CA LEU A 11 0.39 23.18 63.19
C LEU A 11 -0.22 23.88 61.98
N VAL A 12 -1.41 24.42 62.23
CA VAL A 12 -2.36 25.04 61.31
C VAL A 12 -2.29 26.55 61.50
N ALA A 13 -2.28 27.30 60.40
CA ALA A 13 -2.86 28.64 60.26
C ALA A 13 -3.34 28.72 58.80
N GLY A 14 -4.59 28.99 58.44
CA GLY A 14 -5.62 29.78 59.10
C GLY A 14 -5.78 31.11 58.34
N GLY A 15 -6.52 31.11 57.23
CA GLY A 15 -6.84 32.30 56.43
C GLY A 15 -8.07 32.05 55.55
N LEU A 16 -9.03 32.97 55.61
CA LEU A 16 -10.46 32.81 55.33
C LEU A 16 -10.89 32.58 53.86
N PHE A 17 -12.06 31.94 53.78
CA PHE A 17 -12.98 31.76 52.64
C PHE A 17 -13.32 33.03 51.84
N ALA A 18 -13.38 32.88 50.52
CA ALA A 18 -14.38 33.54 49.68
C ALA A 18 -14.94 32.51 48.70
N ALA A 19 -16.23 32.18 48.87
CA ALA A 19 -16.99 31.34 47.96
C ALA A 19 -17.33 32.14 46.70
N GLY A 20 -16.82 31.71 45.55
CA GLY A 20 -17.28 32.13 44.24
C GLY A 20 -17.93 30.94 43.53
N LEU A 21 -19.25 30.96 43.37
CA LEU A 21 -19.92 30.17 42.36
C LEU A 21 -19.44 30.66 40.98
N ALA A 22 -18.67 29.82 40.27
CA ALA A 22 -18.53 29.93 38.83
C ALA A 22 -19.13 28.66 38.21
N ALA A 23 -20.25 28.84 37.51
CA ALA A 23 -20.82 27.83 36.65
C ALA A 23 -20.03 27.76 35.33
N ARG A 24 -19.98 26.55 34.75
CA ARG A 24 -19.56 26.20 33.38
C ARG A 24 -18.04 26.25 33.18
N VAL A 25 -17.43 25.27 32.52
CA VAL A 25 -17.82 24.64 31.26
C VAL A 25 -17.60 23.14 31.37
N VAL A 26 -18.62 22.35 31.03
CA VAL A 26 -18.42 20.97 30.56
C VAL A 26 -17.54 21.13 29.33
N GLY A 27 -16.23 20.96 29.50
CA GLY A 27 -15.34 20.82 28.36
C GLY A 27 -15.94 19.73 27.51
N ALA A 28 -16.34 20.09 26.29
CA ALA A 28 -16.62 19.12 25.27
C ALA A 28 -15.44 18.14 25.30
N GLN A 29 -15.70 16.88 25.65
CA GLN A 29 -14.76 15.84 25.33
C GLN A 29 -14.61 15.96 23.82
N ALA A 30 -13.47 16.48 23.37
CA ALA A 30 -13.07 16.38 21.98
C ALA A 30 -13.35 14.93 21.59
N GLN A 31 -14.16 14.74 20.56
CA GLN A 31 -14.30 13.43 19.95
C GLN A 31 -12.88 13.03 19.60
N VAL A 32 -12.28 12.15 20.39
CA VAL A 32 -11.25 11.25 19.87
C VAL A 32 -11.93 10.68 18.64
N THR A 33 -11.47 11.03 17.44
CA THR A 33 -11.97 10.43 16.21
C THR A 33 -11.88 8.93 16.48
N ALA A 34 -13.02 8.29 16.69
CA ALA A 34 -13.03 6.88 16.98
C ALA A 34 -12.39 6.27 15.74
N VAL A 35 -11.25 5.60 15.90
CA VAL A 35 -10.62 4.88 14.79
C VAL A 35 -11.73 4.00 14.25
N ALA A 36 -12.19 4.29 13.04
CA ALA A 36 -13.36 3.64 12.47
C ALA A 36 -12.93 2.24 12.02
N ARG A 37 -12.72 1.33 12.97
CA ARG A 37 -12.28 -0.05 12.74
C ARG A 37 -13.24 -0.82 11.82
N GLU A 38 -14.46 -0.33 11.65
CA GLU A 38 -15.42 -0.84 10.67
C GLU A 38 -14.97 -0.62 9.21
N ALA A 39 -14.08 0.35 8.94
CA ALA A 39 -13.47 0.58 7.64
C ALA A 39 -12.41 -0.49 7.29
N GLU A 40 -11.93 -1.26 8.27
CA GLU A 40 -10.95 -2.30 8.04
C GLU A 40 -11.60 -3.55 7.43
N PRO A 41 -10.87 -4.25 6.55
CA PRO A 41 -11.25 -5.58 6.14
C PRO A 41 -11.04 -6.57 7.28
N VAL A 42 -11.82 -7.65 7.27
CA VAL A 42 -11.50 -8.88 7.97
C VAL A 42 -10.93 -9.85 6.94
N VAL A 43 -9.69 -10.26 7.15
CA VAL A 43 -8.98 -11.24 6.34
C VAL A 43 -8.75 -12.48 7.19
N LEU A 44 -9.35 -13.61 6.79
CA LEU A 44 -9.13 -14.90 7.40
C LEU A 44 -8.28 -15.74 6.47
N THR A 45 -7.22 -16.38 6.96
CA THR A 45 -6.54 -17.39 6.16
C THR A 45 -7.36 -18.69 6.15
N GLY A 46 -7.26 -19.51 5.10
CA GLY A 46 -8.00 -20.77 5.04
C GLY A 46 -7.69 -21.70 6.21
N LYS A 47 -6.47 -21.64 6.75
CA LYS A 47 -6.07 -22.30 8.01
C LYS A 47 -6.95 -21.96 9.22
N GLN A 48 -7.57 -20.78 9.24
CA GLN A 48 -8.49 -20.37 10.30
C GLN A 48 -9.88 -21.02 10.17
N ILE A 49 -10.16 -21.71 9.06
CA ILE A 49 -11.38 -22.50 8.81
C ILE A 49 -10.98 -23.96 8.49
N PRO A 50 -10.47 -24.72 9.47
CA PRO A 50 -9.84 -26.02 9.26
C PRO A 50 -10.72 -27.06 8.56
N ASP A 51 -12.05 -26.94 8.68
CA ASP A 51 -13.02 -27.85 8.05
C ASP A 51 -13.18 -27.62 6.54
N TRP A 52 -12.75 -26.46 6.03
CA TRP A 52 -12.90 -26.08 4.62
C TRP A 52 -11.59 -26.16 3.84
N THR A 53 -10.46 -26.15 4.53
CA THR A 53 -9.13 -26.02 3.93
C THR A 53 -8.40 -27.35 3.77
N ARG A 54 -7.38 -27.36 2.91
CA ARG A 54 -6.35 -28.40 2.79
C ARG A 54 -4.94 -27.79 2.88
N SER A 55 -3.90 -28.62 2.80
CA SER A 55 -2.52 -28.14 2.84
C SER A 55 -2.20 -27.29 1.61
N ALA A 56 -1.59 -26.14 1.89
CA ALA A 56 -0.95 -25.23 0.95
C ALA A 56 0.06 -25.91 0.02
N ALA A 57 0.26 -25.34 -1.16
CA ALA A 57 1.41 -25.68 -1.99
C ALA A 57 2.75 -25.32 -1.30
N ALA A 58 3.78 -26.13 -1.54
CA ALA A 58 5.14 -25.85 -1.10
C ALA A 58 6.03 -25.53 -2.30
N VAL A 59 6.98 -24.60 -2.13
CA VAL A 59 7.98 -24.27 -3.15
C VAL A 59 9.40 -24.46 -2.64
N VAL A 60 10.26 -24.98 -3.50
CA VAL A 60 11.73 -24.98 -3.32
C VAL A 60 12.32 -24.02 -4.35
N CYS A 61 12.84 -22.88 -3.89
CA CYS A 61 13.45 -21.89 -4.76
C CYS A 61 14.80 -22.34 -5.31
N THR A 62 15.01 -22.12 -6.61
CA THR A 62 16.29 -22.36 -7.27
C THR A 62 17.16 -21.11 -7.09
N PRO A 63 18.44 -21.21 -6.72
CA PRO A 63 19.31 -20.03 -6.68
C PRO A 63 19.48 -19.37 -8.05
N ALA A 64 19.40 -18.04 -8.12
CA ALA A 64 19.70 -17.27 -9.33
C ALA A 64 21.23 -17.30 -9.62
N GLY A 65 21.62 -17.70 -10.82
CA GLY A 65 23.03 -17.83 -11.21
C GLY A 65 23.49 -16.78 -12.23
N GLY A 66 24.52 -15.99 -11.88
CA GLY A 66 25.24 -15.10 -12.81
C GLY A 66 24.50 -13.82 -13.22
N LEU A 67 25.14 -12.95 -14.02
CA LEU A 67 24.71 -11.59 -14.44
C LEU A 67 23.70 -11.55 -15.59
N SER A 68 23.23 -12.71 -16.03
CA SER A 68 22.55 -12.85 -17.31
C SER A 68 21.25 -13.60 -17.13
N GLY A 69 20.20 -13.07 -17.74
CA GLY A 69 18.85 -13.63 -17.66
C GLY A 69 17.85 -12.52 -17.39
N ASN A 70 16.59 -12.80 -17.68
CA ASN A 70 15.49 -11.94 -17.26
C ASN A 70 15.05 -12.32 -15.86
N GLN A 71 14.32 -11.42 -15.20
CA GLN A 71 13.61 -11.73 -13.99
C GLN A 71 12.65 -12.91 -14.19
N ASP A 72 12.52 -13.74 -13.15
CA ASP A 72 11.60 -14.87 -13.10
C ASP A 72 10.99 -14.97 -11.71
N ALA A 73 9.68 -14.76 -11.60
CA ALA A 73 8.96 -14.86 -10.33
C ALA A 73 8.60 -16.30 -9.95
N HIS A 74 8.76 -17.25 -10.87
CA HIS A 74 8.52 -18.69 -10.69
C HIS A 74 9.84 -19.49 -10.69
N HIS A 75 10.93 -18.89 -10.19
CA HIS A 75 12.27 -19.52 -10.21
C HIS A 75 12.44 -20.60 -9.12
N GLY A 76 11.56 -21.59 -9.14
CA GLY A 76 11.46 -22.65 -8.14
C GLY A 76 10.70 -23.86 -8.66
N THR A 77 10.65 -24.91 -7.85
CA THR A 77 9.80 -26.07 -8.10
C THR A 77 8.70 -26.13 -7.05
N VAL A 78 7.46 -26.05 -7.53
CA VAL A 78 6.27 -26.16 -6.71
C VAL A 78 5.86 -27.63 -6.57
N THR A 79 5.41 -28.00 -5.38
CA THR A 79 4.88 -29.33 -5.07
C THR A 79 3.65 -29.18 -4.18
N VAL A 80 2.62 -29.99 -4.42
CA VAL A 80 1.43 -30.06 -3.56
C VAL A 80 1.60 -31.24 -2.61
N PRO A 81 1.68 -31.01 -1.29
CA PRO A 81 1.77 -32.08 -0.31
C PRO A 81 0.55 -33.01 -0.38
N PRO A 82 0.71 -34.34 -0.20
CA PRO A 82 -0.42 -35.23 -0.01
C PRO A 82 -1.25 -34.79 1.21
N ASP A 83 -2.56 -34.68 1.04
CA ASP A 83 -3.50 -34.32 2.09
C ASP A 83 -4.81 -35.10 1.87
N ASP A 84 -5.37 -35.65 2.95
CA ASP A 84 -6.66 -36.34 2.92
C ASP A 84 -7.83 -35.34 2.89
N ARG A 85 -7.60 -34.08 3.28
CA ARG A 85 -8.54 -32.97 3.13
C ARG A 85 -8.62 -32.57 1.67
N THR A 86 -9.83 -32.38 1.16
CA THR A 86 -10.03 -32.03 -0.26
C THR A 86 -9.94 -30.54 -0.54
N GLY A 87 -10.10 -29.69 0.47
CA GLY A 87 -10.43 -28.27 0.29
C GLY A 87 -11.88 -28.11 -0.22
N VAL A 88 -12.47 -26.95 0.01
CA VAL A 88 -13.78 -26.57 -0.57
C VAL A 88 -13.55 -25.76 -1.85
N PRO A 89 -14.47 -25.80 -2.83
CA PRO A 89 -14.37 -24.93 -4.00
C PRO A 89 -14.45 -23.45 -3.58
N VAL A 90 -13.43 -22.67 -3.94
CA VAL A 90 -13.32 -21.25 -3.57
C VAL A 90 -14.48 -20.41 -4.13
N ASP A 91 -15.00 -20.80 -5.29
CA ASP A 91 -16.11 -20.16 -5.99
C ASP A 91 -17.49 -20.40 -5.34
N GLN A 92 -17.58 -21.23 -4.28
CA GLN A 92 -18.82 -21.51 -3.57
C GLN A 92 -18.96 -20.76 -2.25
N VAL A 93 -17.94 -20.04 -1.81
CA VAL A 93 -17.97 -19.31 -0.54
C VAL A 93 -18.93 -18.13 -0.63
N VAL A 94 -19.84 -18.05 0.35
CA VAL A 94 -20.81 -16.95 0.51
C VAL A 94 -20.80 -16.45 1.95
N ALA A 95 -21.09 -15.16 2.13
CA ALA A 95 -21.15 -14.54 3.44
C ALA A 95 -22.49 -13.88 3.70
N TYR A 96 -22.93 -13.92 4.95
CA TYR A 96 -24.16 -13.30 5.42
C TYR A 96 -23.93 -12.56 6.72
N LYS A 97 -24.71 -11.52 6.93
CA LYS A 97 -24.96 -10.94 8.25
C LYS A 97 -26.35 -11.29 8.73
N TRP A 98 -26.55 -11.24 10.05
CA TRP A 98 -27.87 -11.32 10.64
C TRP A 98 -28.37 -9.92 11.05
N ASP A 99 -29.52 -9.53 10.49
CA ASP A 99 -30.21 -8.28 10.79
C ASP A 99 -31.74 -8.52 10.88
N GLY A 100 -32.14 -9.40 11.81
CA GLY A 100 -33.50 -9.92 11.92
C GLY A 100 -33.87 -10.96 10.84
N ALA A 101 -33.09 -11.02 9.76
CA ALA A 101 -33.07 -12.06 8.74
C ALA A 101 -31.64 -12.20 8.19
N TRP A 102 -31.42 -13.25 7.40
CA TRP A 102 -30.19 -13.40 6.62
C TRP A 102 -30.11 -12.36 5.51
N VAL A 103 -29.02 -11.59 5.50
CA VAL A 103 -28.70 -10.63 4.43
C VAL A 103 -27.34 -11.00 3.89
N GLU A 104 -27.27 -11.31 2.60
CA GLU A 104 -26.01 -11.62 1.94
C GLU A 104 -25.12 -10.37 1.89
N ILE A 105 -23.83 -10.56 2.11
CA ILE A 105 -22.81 -9.50 2.06
C ILE A 105 -21.68 -9.88 1.09
N PRO A 106 -20.93 -8.91 0.55
CA PRO A 106 -19.76 -9.20 -0.26
C PRO A 106 -18.74 -10.06 0.49
N VAL A 107 -18.23 -11.10 -0.19
CA VAL A 107 -17.10 -11.91 0.25
C VAL A 107 -16.23 -12.23 -0.96
N GLN A 108 -14.94 -12.30 -0.73
CA GLN A 108 -13.93 -12.60 -1.74
C GLN A 108 -13.01 -13.69 -1.21
N VAL A 109 -12.66 -14.65 -2.06
CA VAL A 109 -11.59 -15.61 -1.80
C VAL A 109 -10.45 -15.28 -2.75
N ASP A 110 -9.28 -15.02 -2.18
CA ASP A 110 -8.06 -14.75 -2.91
C ASP A 110 -7.13 -15.94 -2.73
N GLU A 111 -6.94 -16.70 -3.81
CA GLU A 111 -6.04 -17.85 -3.82
C GLU A 111 -4.58 -17.36 -3.72
N MET A 112 -3.76 -18.01 -2.90
CA MET A 112 -2.39 -17.60 -2.63
C MET A 112 -1.42 -18.79 -2.66
N TYR A 113 -0.22 -18.55 -3.19
CA TYR A 113 0.87 -19.53 -3.10
C TYR A 113 2.23 -18.86 -3.17
N PHE A 114 3.27 -19.59 -2.77
CA PHE A 114 4.62 -19.06 -2.78
C PHE A 114 5.25 -18.99 -4.18
N TYR A 115 5.73 -17.80 -4.51
CA TYR A 115 6.59 -17.48 -5.64
C TYR A 115 8.07 -17.54 -5.22
N CYS A 116 8.95 -17.60 -6.22
CA CYS A 116 10.40 -17.51 -6.05
C CYS A 116 10.93 -16.40 -6.96
N LEU A 117 11.00 -15.19 -6.42
CA LEU A 117 11.45 -13.97 -7.10
C LEU A 117 12.95 -14.03 -7.35
N ALA A 118 13.34 -14.19 -8.60
CA ALA A 118 14.74 -14.19 -9.00
C ALA A 118 15.05 -13.04 -9.94
N ASN A 119 16.15 -12.34 -9.66
CA ASN A 119 16.69 -11.32 -10.55
C ASN A 119 18.16 -11.61 -10.92
N PRO A 120 18.41 -12.52 -11.89
CA PRO A 120 19.77 -12.87 -12.28
C PRO A 120 20.55 -11.69 -12.86
N LYS A 121 19.91 -10.73 -13.54
CA LYS A 121 20.59 -9.57 -14.14
C LYS A 121 21.38 -8.74 -13.11
N SER A 122 21.00 -8.80 -11.83
CA SER A 122 21.66 -8.05 -10.76
C SER A 122 22.94 -8.72 -10.19
N ASN A 123 23.32 -9.96 -10.53
CA ASN A 123 24.29 -10.79 -9.77
C ASN A 123 25.68 -11.05 -10.43
N PRO A 124 26.86 -10.56 -9.90
CA PRO A 124 27.85 -11.44 -9.25
C PRO A 124 28.88 -10.73 -8.32
N GLY A 125 29.04 -11.19 -7.08
CA GLY A 125 30.31 -11.10 -6.31
C GLY A 125 30.87 -9.71 -5.90
N VAL A 126 30.41 -8.59 -6.47
CA VAL A 126 30.82 -7.21 -6.12
C VAL A 126 29.74 -6.13 -6.42
N GLY A 127 28.53 -6.49 -6.90
CA GLY A 127 27.39 -5.58 -7.16
C GLY A 127 26.14 -5.87 -6.31
N PHE A 128 25.02 -5.17 -6.56
CA PHE A 128 23.76 -5.28 -5.77
C PHE A 128 23.14 -6.68 -5.73
N GLY A 129 23.47 -7.60 -6.65
CA GLY A 129 22.87 -8.95 -6.67
C GLY A 129 23.29 -9.90 -5.56
N ALA A 130 24.23 -9.51 -4.67
CA ALA A 130 24.38 -10.21 -3.39
C ALA A 130 23.13 -10.10 -2.50
N TYR A 131 22.29 -9.08 -2.74
CA TYR A 131 21.08 -8.79 -1.96
C TYR A 131 19.78 -9.24 -2.63
N SER A 132 19.82 -9.63 -3.92
CA SER A 132 18.62 -9.84 -4.73
C SER A 132 18.58 -11.20 -5.45
N GLY A 133 19.22 -12.22 -4.87
CA GLY A 133 19.38 -13.55 -5.47
C GLY A 133 18.07 -14.22 -5.86
N THR A 134 17.61 -15.17 -5.04
CA THR A 134 16.26 -15.73 -5.17
C THR A 134 15.54 -15.63 -3.83
N ASP A 135 14.36 -15.05 -3.87
CA ASP A 135 13.58 -14.69 -2.71
C ASP A 135 12.23 -15.38 -2.75
N LYS A 136 11.88 -16.04 -1.64
CA LYS A 136 10.56 -16.64 -1.48
C LYS A 136 9.56 -15.54 -1.10
N GLU A 137 8.46 -15.43 -1.82
CA GLU A 137 7.39 -14.43 -1.63
C GLU A 137 6.04 -15.15 -1.58
N LEU A 138 5.19 -14.87 -0.59
CA LEU A 138 3.81 -15.37 -0.59
C LEU A 138 2.95 -14.33 -1.28
N THR A 139 2.36 -14.68 -2.41
CA THR A 139 1.56 -13.76 -3.21
C THR A 139 0.37 -14.50 -3.82
N TYR A 140 -0.40 -13.82 -4.67
CA TYR A 140 -1.70 -14.25 -5.15
C TYR A 140 -1.62 -15.03 -6.45
N ALA A 141 -2.58 -15.93 -6.66
CA ALA A 141 -2.97 -16.36 -7.98
C ALA A 141 -3.64 -15.19 -8.73
N TRP A 142 -2.86 -14.51 -9.56
CA TRP A 142 -3.27 -13.28 -10.24
C TRP A 142 -4.26 -13.52 -11.39
N ASP A 143 -5.27 -12.63 -11.52
CA ASP A 143 -6.15 -12.60 -12.72
C ASP A 143 -5.34 -12.17 -13.95
N VAL A 144 -4.43 -11.23 -13.73
CA VAL A 144 -3.44 -10.79 -14.70
C VAL A 144 -2.07 -10.90 -14.05
N GLU A 145 -1.32 -11.93 -14.40
CA GLU A 145 0.09 -12.04 -14.01
C GLU A 145 0.94 -11.22 -15.01
N ALA A 146 1.08 -9.93 -14.72
CA ALA A 146 1.59 -8.94 -15.65
C ALA A 146 3.08 -9.09 -15.97
N TRP A 147 3.90 -9.61 -15.06
CA TRP A 147 5.34 -9.79 -15.30
C TRP A 147 5.65 -10.78 -16.44
N LYS A 148 4.74 -11.73 -16.71
CA LYS A 148 4.84 -12.69 -17.83
C LYS A 148 4.48 -12.09 -19.19
N LYS A 149 3.89 -10.90 -19.23
CA LYS A 149 3.56 -10.20 -20.49
C LYS A 149 4.79 -9.57 -21.13
N THR A 150 5.67 -10.42 -21.66
CA THR A 150 6.96 -10.02 -22.24
C THR A 150 6.93 -9.82 -23.76
N ALA A 151 5.81 -10.18 -24.41
CA ALA A 151 5.63 -10.12 -25.86
C ALA A 151 4.99 -8.79 -26.33
N GLY A 152 4.64 -8.74 -27.62
CA GLY A 152 4.02 -7.58 -28.25
C GLY A 152 5.00 -6.50 -28.70
N GLN A 153 4.59 -5.72 -29.73
CA GLN A 153 5.41 -4.67 -30.33
C GLN A 153 5.23 -3.31 -29.64
N CYS A 154 4.05 -2.70 -29.74
CA CYS A 154 3.76 -1.40 -29.10
C CYS A 154 3.09 -1.53 -27.74
N SER A 155 2.50 -2.68 -27.46
CA SER A 155 1.75 -2.98 -26.24
C SER A 155 2.22 -4.33 -25.71
N LYS A 156 2.29 -4.49 -24.39
CA LYS A 156 2.62 -5.75 -23.75
C LYS A 156 1.52 -6.77 -23.97
N ASP A 157 1.94 -8.01 -24.14
CA ASP A 157 1.05 -9.17 -24.29
C ASP A 157 1.76 -10.41 -23.76
N TYR A 158 1.00 -11.47 -23.49
CA TYR A 158 1.55 -12.77 -23.21
C TYR A 158 2.22 -13.34 -24.47
N PRO A 159 3.39 -13.99 -24.33
CA PRO A 159 3.87 -14.89 -25.37
C PRO A 159 2.78 -15.92 -25.75
N PRO A 160 2.71 -16.37 -27.02
CA PRO A 160 1.70 -17.33 -27.44
C PRO A 160 1.65 -18.58 -26.54
N GLY A 161 0.47 -18.89 -26.00
CA GLY A 161 0.25 -20.02 -25.09
C GLY A 161 0.61 -19.77 -23.63
N ALA A 162 1.12 -18.58 -23.29
CA ALA A 162 1.27 -18.14 -21.91
C ALA A 162 0.01 -17.42 -21.40
N GLY A 163 -0.14 -17.37 -20.09
CA GLY A 163 -1.18 -16.67 -19.36
C GLY A 163 -0.82 -16.64 -17.87
N PRO A 164 -1.70 -16.18 -16.99
CA PRO A 164 -1.50 -16.28 -15.55
C PRO A 164 -1.28 -17.72 -15.09
N THR A 165 -0.39 -17.92 -14.11
CA THR A 165 -0.19 -19.21 -13.45
C THR A 165 -1.31 -19.38 -12.40
N PRO A 166 -2.16 -20.41 -12.52
CA PRO A 166 -3.20 -20.68 -11.53
C PRO A 166 -2.59 -21.19 -10.23
N ASP A 167 -3.37 -21.14 -9.15
CA ASP A 167 -2.99 -21.80 -7.91
C ASP A 167 -2.73 -23.30 -8.15
N PRO A 168 -1.59 -23.85 -7.69
CA PRO A 168 -1.33 -25.29 -7.70
C PRO A 168 -2.39 -26.12 -6.96
N VAL A 169 -3.09 -25.52 -6.00
CA VAL A 169 -4.20 -26.10 -5.22
C VAL A 169 -5.48 -25.32 -5.55
N PRO A 170 -6.33 -25.81 -6.48
CA PRO A 170 -7.48 -25.04 -7.00
C PRO A 170 -8.72 -25.00 -6.07
N THR A 171 -8.52 -25.30 -4.79
CA THR A 171 -9.56 -25.36 -3.76
C THR A 171 -9.01 -24.69 -2.53
N LEU A 172 -9.88 -24.16 -1.67
CA LEU A 172 -9.45 -23.45 -0.48
C LEU A 172 -8.38 -24.23 0.30
N ASP A 173 -7.22 -23.61 0.50
CA ASP A 173 -6.10 -24.17 1.24
C ASP A 173 -5.57 -23.23 2.34
N ASP A 174 -4.50 -23.63 3.02
CA ASP A 174 -4.13 -23.06 4.30
C ASP A 174 -3.59 -21.62 4.21
N ASP A 175 -3.09 -21.19 3.04
CA ASP A 175 -2.58 -19.85 2.75
C ASP A 175 -3.54 -18.92 2.00
N ASP A 176 -4.62 -19.45 1.41
CA ASP A 176 -5.68 -18.63 0.82
C ASP A 176 -6.32 -17.63 1.81
N GLU A 177 -6.81 -16.50 1.28
CA GLU A 177 -7.47 -15.45 2.07
C GLU A 177 -8.98 -15.38 1.78
N ILE A 178 -9.81 -15.41 2.82
CA ILE A 178 -11.24 -15.11 2.79
C ILE A 178 -11.46 -13.71 3.37
N VAL A 179 -12.01 -12.82 2.57
CA VAL A 179 -12.06 -11.38 2.84
C VAL A 179 -13.48 -10.84 2.78
N PHE A 180 -13.83 -10.02 3.76
CA PHE A 180 -15.07 -9.23 3.81
C PHE A 180 -14.84 -7.97 4.67
N MET A 181 -15.74 -6.97 4.62
CA MET A 181 -15.55 -5.74 5.40
C MET A 181 -16.12 -5.86 6.81
N ALA A 182 -15.41 -5.34 7.83
CA ALA A 182 -15.88 -5.37 9.21
C ALA A 182 -17.22 -4.64 9.41
N ARG A 183 -17.45 -3.54 8.67
CA ARG A 183 -18.73 -2.81 8.65
C ARG A 183 -19.95 -3.65 8.25
N ASP A 184 -19.74 -4.74 7.52
CA ASP A 184 -20.84 -5.60 7.05
C ASP A 184 -21.31 -6.59 8.11
N ALA A 185 -20.59 -6.68 9.24
CA ALA A 185 -20.96 -7.55 10.33
C ALA A 185 -22.30 -7.17 10.97
N GLY A 186 -23.08 -8.19 11.34
CA GLY A 186 -24.39 -8.04 11.95
C GLY A 186 -24.43 -8.47 13.41
N ALA A 187 -25.65 -8.61 13.94
CA ALA A 187 -25.87 -9.17 15.26
C ALA A 187 -25.61 -10.69 15.26
N GLN A 188 -25.53 -11.29 16.44
CA GLN A 188 -25.55 -12.75 16.56
C GLN A 188 -26.93 -13.29 16.16
N ALA A 189 -26.97 -14.23 15.22
CA ALA A 189 -28.17 -14.99 14.88
C ALA A 189 -28.69 -15.77 16.12
N PRO A 190 -30.01 -15.77 16.40
CA PRO A 190 -30.59 -16.50 17.52
C PRO A 190 -30.25 -18.00 17.46
N LEU A 191 -30.08 -18.63 18.62
CA LEU A 191 -29.89 -20.07 18.71
C LEU A 191 -31.03 -20.82 18.01
N GLY A 192 -30.68 -21.81 17.16
CA GLY A 192 -31.65 -22.59 16.39
C GLY A 192 -32.15 -21.93 15.11
N THR A 193 -31.63 -20.75 14.75
CA THR A 193 -31.86 -20.16 13.43
C THR A 193 -31.39 -21.12 12.34
N LEU A 194 -32.29 -21.43 11.41
CA LEU A 194 -31.94 -22.24 10.24
C LEU A 194 -30.96 -21.48 9.34
N PRO A 195 -30.01 -22.16 8.69
CA PRO A 195 -29.10 -21.51 7.74
C PRO A 195 -29.86 -20.88 6.57
N PRO A 196 -29.24 -19.95 5.81
CA PRO A 196 -29.82 -19.45 4.57
C PRO A 196 -30.18 -20.60 3.61
N SER A 197 -31.22 -20.44 2.81
CA SER A 197 -31.64 -21.48 1.85
C SER A 197 -30.53 -21.85 0.89
N ASP A 198 -30.48 -23.13 0.50
CA ASP A 198 -29.52 -23.67 -0.48
C ASP A 198 -28.04 -23.54 -0.06
N THR A 199 -27.78 -23.36 1.24
CA THR A 199 -26.43 -23.31 1.80
C THR A 199 -26.07 -24.54 2.63
N SER A 200 -24.78 -24.75 2.84
CA SER A 200 -24.23 -25.82 3.67
C SER A 200 -22.97 -25.38 4.42
N SER A 201 -22.49 -26.23 5.33
CA SER A 201 -21.17 -26.10 6.00
C SER A 201 -20.91 -24.78 6.73
N GLY A 202 -21.92 -24.23 7.40
CA GLY A 202 -21.85 -22.90 8.01
C GLY A 202 -20.77 -22.69 9.07
N GLN A 203 -20.13 -21.52 9.03
CA GLN A 203 -19.12 -21.05 9.98
C GLN A 203 -19.54 -19.68 10.53
N ALA A 204 -19.44 -19.47 11.85
CA ALA A 204 -19.71 -18.18 12.46
C ALA A 204 -18.38 -17.50 12.83
N VAL A 205 -18.16 -16.31 12.29
CA VAL A 205 -16.97 -15.50 12.56
C VAL A 205 -17.36 -14.39 13.52
N ALA A 206 -16.81 -14.44 14.74
CA ALA A 206 -16.94 -13.37 15.71
C ALA A 206 -15.89 -12.29 15.42
N ILE A 207 -16.34 -11.04 15.33
CA ILE A 207 -15.52 -9.87 15.04
C ILE A 207 -15.58 -8.96 16.25
N THR A 208 -14.41 -8.64 16.79
CA THR A 208 -14.26 -7.80 17.98
C THR A 208 -13.44 -6.58 17.61
N ASP A 209 -13.88 -5.39 18.00
CA ASP A 209 -13.04 -4.22 17.98
C ASP A 209 -12.07 -4.28 19.19
N PRO A 210 -10.73 -4.29 18.99
CA PRO A 210 -9.78 -4.26 20.12
C PRO A 210 -9.92 -3.02 21.02
N LEU A 211 -10.49 -1.92 20.52
CA LEU A 211 -10.75 -0.69 21.27
C LEU A 211 -12.11 -0.70 21.97
N ASP A 212 -13.03 -1.55 21.55
CA ASP A 212 -14.30 -1.84 22.22
C ASP A 212 -14.57 -3.36 22.25
N PRO A 213 -13.82 -4.12 23.08
CA PRO A 213 -13.91 -5.57 23.10
C PRO A 213 -15.25 -6.10 23.62
N GLY A 214 -16.11 -5.22 24.17
CA GLY A 214 -17.48 -5.55 24.55
C GLY A 214 -18.44 -5.61 23.37
N SER A 215 -18.09 -4.96 22.25
CA SER A 215 -18.84 -4.98 21.00
C SER A 215 -18.39 -6.15 20.14
N VAL A 216 -19.19 -7.22 20.13
CA VAL A 216 -18.98 -8.40 19.28
C VAL A 216 -20.02 -8.40 18.17
N LYS A 217 -19.56 -8.37 16.93
CA LYS A 217 -20.40 -8.54 15.74
C LYS A 217 -20.09 -9.87 15.06
N PHE A 218 -20.97 -10.29 14.15
CA PHE A 218 -20.85 -11.59 13.49
C PHE A 218 -21.00 -11.48 11.98
N VAL A 219 -20.17 -12.26 11.28
CA VAL A 219 -20.34 -12.65 9.89
C VAL A 219 -20.48 -14.17 9.84
N TYR A 220 -21.33 -14.65 8.95
CA TYR A 220 -21.61 -16.08 8.78
C TYR A 220 -21.20 -16.51 7.39
N LEU A 221 -20.23 -17.41 7.29
CA LEU A 221 -19.77 -17.99 6.05
C LEU A 221 -20.50 -19.30 5.78
N TYR A 222 -20.87 -19.55 4.53
CA TYR A 222 -21.45 -20.81 4.09
C TYR A 222 -20.91 -21.20 2.71
N LEU A 223 -21.23 -22.42 2.27
CA LEU A 223 -21.04 -22.87 0.89
C LEU A 223 -22.38 -22.88 0.16
N ARG A 224 -22.42 -22.30 -1.06
CA ARG A 224 -23.58 -22.29 -1.95
C ARG A 224 -23.14 -22.57 -3.39
N ALA A 225 -23.83 -23.48 -4.07
CA ALA A 225 -23.62 -23.68 -5.51
C ALA A 225 -23.92 -22.37 -6.27
N GLY A 226 -22.99 -21.95 -7.14
CA GLY A 226 -23.06 -20.66 -7.85
C GLY A 226 -22.49 -19.47 -7.07
N GLY A 227 -22.01 -19.68 -5.84
CA GLY A 227 -21.20 -18.70 -5.11
C GLY A 227 -21.94 -17.46 -4.64
N SER A 228 -21.16 -16.42 -4.36
CA SER A 228 -21.66 -15.11 -3.97
C SER A 228 -22.40 -14.44 -5.13
N SER A 229 -23.48 -13.73 -4.80
CA SER A 229 -24.17 -12.85 -5.73
C SER A 229 -23.38 -11.57 -6.03
N PHE A 230 -22.30 -11.32 -5.28
CA PHE A 230 -21.40 -10.19 -5.47
C PHE A 230 -20.20 -10.59 -6.34
N ASN A 231 -19.82 -9.68 -7.25
CA ASN A 231 -18.65 -9.75 -8.10
C ASN A 231 -18.13 -8.31 -8.36
N THR A 232 -17.16 -8.16 -9.27
CA THR A 232 -16.55 -6.85 -9.58
C THR A 232 -17.52 -5.81 -10.16
N SER A 233 -18.69 -6.21 -10.68
CA SER A 233 -19.69 -5.28 -11.24
C SER A 233 -20.65 -4.68 -10.20
N ASN A 234 -20.74 -5.28 -9.01
CA ASN A 234 -21.63 -4.83 -7.92
C ASN A 234 -20.95 -4.88 -6.54
N GLY A 235 -19.62 -4.95 -6.51
CA GLY A 235 -18.80 -4.88 -5.32
C GLY A 235 -18.41 -3.46 -4.95
N TYR A 236 -17.41 -3.33 -4.06
CA TYR A 236 -17.00 -2.04 -3.50
C TYR A 236 -16.02 -1.24 -4.35
N VAL A 237 -15.26 -1.92 -5.22
CA VAL A 237 -14.08 -1.34 -5.85
C VAL A 237 -14.18 -1.48 -7.36
N SER A 238 -14.07 -0.35 -8.05
CA SER A 238 -13.85 -0.29 -9.49
C SER A 238 -12.36 -0.14 -9.76
N TYR A 239 -11.75 -1.14 -10.41
CA TYR A 239 -10.35 -1.13 -10.81
C TYR A 239 -10.26 -1.05 -12.33
N VAL A 240 -9.81 0.10 -12.85
CA VAL A 240 -9.80 0.38 -14.29
C VAL A 240 -8.41 0.78 -14.73
N ARG A 241 -7.77 -0.08 -15.51
CA ARG A 241 -6.48 0.25 -16.15
C ARG A 241 -6.66 1.36 -17.17
N ASP A 242 -5.69 2.25 -17.24
CA ASP A 242 -5.67 3.32 -18.22
C ASP A 242 -5.64 2.73 -19.64
N ALA A 243 -6.19 3.44 -20.63
CA ALA A 243 -6.28 2.95 -22.00
C ALA A 243 -4.91 2.61 -22.63
N ASN A 244 -3.83 3.20 -22.09
CA ASN A 244 -2.44 2.98 -22.49
C ASN A 244 -1.64 2.20 -21.43
N ALA A 245 -2.26 1.57 -20.44
CA ALA A 245 -1.56 0.86 -19.37
C ALA A 245 -0.63 -0.25 -19.90
N ASP A 246 -1.01 -0.89 -21.01
CA ASP A 246 -0.17 -1.90 -21.65
C ASP A 246 0.85 -1.34 -22.65
N GLU A 247 0.90 -0.03 -22.92
CA GLU A 247 1.87 0.55 -23.87
C GLU A 247 3.32 0.28 -23.40
N TRP A 248 4.15 -0.25 -24.30
CA TRP A 248 5.58 -0.32 -24.10
C TRP A 248 6.22 1.06 -24.28
N ILE A 249 6.85 1.54 -23.21
CA ILE A 249 7.62 2.78 -23.15
C ILE A 249 9.08 2.48 -22.78
N ASP A 250 9.92 3.50 -22.92
CA ASP A 250 11.34 3.48 -22.52
C ASP A 250 11.83 4.92 -22.27
N LYS A 251 13.13 5.11 -22.05
CA LYS A 251 13.75 6.43 -21.80
C LYS A 251 13.49 7.49 -22.88
N CYS A 252 13.12 7.09 -24.10
CA CYS A 252 12.85 8.00 -25.22
C CYS A 252 11.36 8.33 -25.38
N SER A 253 10.52 7.83 -24.47
CA SER A 253 9.06 8.01 -24.49
C SER A 253 8.60 9.30 -23.81
N PHE A 254 9.51 10.01 -23.16
CA PHE A 254 9.28 11.29 -22.48
C PHE A 254 10.47 12.23 -22.71
N ARG A 255 10.23 13.53 -22.49
CA ARG A 255 11.32 14.50 -22.32
C ARG A 255 11.84 14.41 -20.89
N ASP A 256 13.08 14.85 -20.66
CA ASP A 256 13.64 14.87 -19.31
C ASP A 256 12.92 15.83 -18.37
N ASP A 257 12.35 16.90 -18.91
CA ASP A 257 11.57 17.91 -18.18
C ASP A 257 10.07 17.57 -18.08
N SER A 258 9.66 16.36 -18.48
CA SER A 258 8.25 15.97 -18.48
C SER A 258 7.79 15.57 -17.08
N PRO A 259 6.78 16.23 -16.48
CA PRO A 259 6.18 15.77 -15.22
C PRO A 259 5.56 14.37 -15.35
N GLU A 260 5.16 13.99 -16.57
CA GLU A 260 4.62 12.67 -16.90
C GLU A 260 5.68 11.58 -17.09
N LYS A 261 6.98 11.90 -16.94
CA LYS A 261 8.06 10.92 -17.16
C LYS A 261 7.88 9.75 -16.19
N LEU A 262 7.87 8.54 -16.72
CA LEU A 262 7.82 7.30 -15.94
C LEU A 262 9.20 6.65 -15.99
N GLY A 263 10.18 7.27 -15.35
CA GLY A 263 11.49 6.67 -15.14
C GLY A 263 12.55 6.88 -16.21
N THR A 264 13.80 6.69 -15.81
CA THR A 264 14.95 6.46 -16.69
C THR A 264 15.58 5.13 -16.28
N SER A 265 15.48 4.12 -17.13
CA SER A 265 15.94 2.77 -16.81
C SER A 265 17.43 2.71 -16.45
N ASN A 266 17.75 1.97 -15.38
CA ASN A 266 19.09 1.43 -15.22
C ASN A 266 19.22 0.14 -16.04
N THR A 267 19.90 0.23 -17.18
CA THR A 267 20.05 -0.93 -18.08
C THR A 267 20.88 -2.08 -17.50
N THR A 268 21.59 -1.88 -16.38
CA THR A 268 22.51 -2.87 -15.80
C THR A 268 21.88 -3.78 -14.74
N TYR A 269 20.69 -3.45 -14.24
CA TYR A 269 19.87 -4.30 -13.36
C TYR A 269 18.38 -4.11 -13.70
N GLY A 270 17.45 -4.58 -12.86
CA GLY A 270 16.01 -4.40 -13.05
C GLY A 270 15.33 -5.26 -14.14
N PRO A 271 13.99 -5.15 -14.27
CA PRO A 271 13.16 -6.00 -15.14
C PRO A 271 13.14 -5.59 -16.61
N ASN A 272 13.75 -4.46 -16.97
CA ASN A 272 13.59 -3.87 -18.29
C ASN A 272 14.00 -4.84 -19.40
N LEU A 273 13.16 -4.90 -20.44
CA LEU A 273 13.27 -5.86 -21.51
C LEU A 273 13.87 -5.21 -22.76
N SER A 274 14.50 -6.03 -23.60
CA SER A 274 14.73 -5.65 -24.99
C SER A 274 13.50 -5.95 -25.85
N GLY A 275 13.25 -5.15 -26.87
CA GLY A 275 12.14 -5.38 -27.79
C GLY A 275 11.84 -4.18 -28.66
N THR A 276 10.56 -3.97 -28.93
CA THR A 276 10.06 -2.82 -29.71
C THR A 276 9.29 -1.88 -28.79
N VAL A 277 9.36 -0.58 -29.09
CA VAL A 277 8.49 0.46 -28.55
C VAL A 277 8.00 1.31 -29.72
N CYS A 278 6.84 1.94 -29.57
CA CYS A 278 6.26 2.80 -30.61
C CYS A 278 6.14 4.26 -30.17
N ARG A 279 6.29 4.54 -28.87
CA ARG A 279 6.30 5.89 -28.33
C ARG A 279 7.66 6.55 -28.53
N THR A 280 7.70 7.74 -29.13
CA THR A 280 8.91 8.56 -29.27
C THR A 280 8.57 10.04 -29.15
N VAL A 281 9.22 10.75 -28.23
CA VAL A 281 9.00 12.19 -28.10
C VAL A 281 10.04 12.99 -28.91
N SER A 282 9.58 14.02 -29.61
CA SER A 282 10.45 14.93 -30.36
C SER A 282 11.40 15.67 -29.42
N GLY A 283 12.69 15.65 -29.75
CA GLY A 283 13.73 16.26 -28.90
C GLY A 283 13.96 15.49 -27.59
N ALA A 284 13.65 14.19 -27.55
CA ALA A 284 14.07 13.29 -26.46
C ALA A 284 15.60 13.38 -26.23
N PRO A 285 16.08 13.10 -24.99
CA PRO A 285 17.48 13.21 -24.59
C PRO A 285 18.49 12.70 -25.62
N GLY A 286 19.68 13.29 -25.58
CA GLY A 286 20.80 12.93 -26.46
C GLY A 286 21.09 11.43 -26.43
N GLY A 287 20.74 10.73 -27.50
CA GLY A 287 20.85 9.27 -27.61
C GLY A 287 19.59 8.58 -28.16
N CYS A 288 18.46 9.27 -28.22
CA CYS A 288 17.22 8.74 -28.79
C CYS A 288 17.19 8.81 -30.33
N PRO A 289 16.73 7.76 -31.04
CA PRO A 289 16.57 7.81 -32.50
C PRO A 289 15.57 8.90 -32.92
N ASN A 290 15.90 9.67 -33.96
CA ASN A 290 14.97 10.65 -34.54
C ASN A 290 13.95 9.94 -35.45
N VAL A 291 12.95 9.32 -34.85
CA VAL A 291 11.81 8.68 -35.53
C VAL A 291 10.50 9.37 -35.14
N ALA A 292 9.50 9.33 -36.01
CA ALA A 292 8.19 9.88 -35.71
C ALA A 292 7.47 9.04 -34.64
N ASP A 293 6.71 9.70 -33.75
CA ASP A 293 5.89 9.01 -32.77
C ASP A 293 4.92 8.02 -33.43
N GLY A 294 4.69 6.88 -32.79
CA GLY A 294 3.95 5.74 -33.34
C GLY A 294 4.75 4.85 -34.30
N THR A 295 5.97 5.21 -34.69
CA THR A 295 6.84 4.36 -35.51
C THR A 295 7.52 3.32 -34.64
N PRO A 296 7.38 2.01 -34.92
CA PRO A 296 8.11 0.96 -34.20
C PRO A 296 9.62 1.16 -34.28
N ARG A 297 10.30 1.11 -33.13
CA ARG A 297 11.76 1.14 -33.03
C ARG A 297 12.28 0.16 -31.98
N PRO A 298 13.52 -0.34 -32.14
CA PRO A 298 14.14 -1.17 -31.12
C PRO A 298 14.37 -0.37 -29.84
N SER A 299 14.21 -1.05 -28.71
CA SER A 299 14.55 -0.58 -27.37
C SER A 299 15.27 -1.71 -26.62
N THR A 300 16.19 -1.34 -25.75
CA THR A 300 16.94 -2.28 -24.90
C THR A 300 16.46 -2.25 -23.44
N ASP A 301 15.54 -1.34 -23.14
CA ASP A 301 15.18 -0.91 -21.79
C ASP A 301 13.69 -0.65 -21.64
N ARG A 302 12.85 -1.35 -22.41
CA ARG A 302 11.39 -1.12 -22.40
C ARG A 302 10.72 -1.69 -21.15
N PHE A 303 9.66 -1.01 -20.74
CA PHE A 303 8.76 -1.37 -19.64
C PHE A 303 7.35 -0.83 -19.95
N ALA A 304 6.34 -1.30 -19.23
CA ALA A 304 4.95 -0.89 -19.47
C ALA A 304 4.58 0.35 -18.64
N ARG A 305 3.54 1.07 -19.05
CA ARG A 305 3.03 2.22 -18.28
C ARG A 305 2.35 1.80 -16.98
N ASP A 306 1.50 0.78 -17.02
CA ASP A 306 0.78 0.24 -15.86
C ASP A 306 -0.09 1.25 -15.07
N GLY A 307 -0.55 2.30 -15.74
CA GLY A 307 -1.49 3.27 -15.18
C GLY A 307 -2.86 2.66 -14.85
N VAL A 308 -3.46 3.12 -13.75
CA VAL A 308 -4.73 2.62 -13.23
C VAL A 308 -5.47 3.70 -12.43
N THR A 309 -6.78 3.71 -12.58
CA THR A 309 -7.71 4.42 -11.71
C THR A 309 -8.48 3.42 -10.85
N VAL A 310 -8.48 3.64 -9.54
CA VAL A 310 -9.31 2.94 -8.57
C VAL A 310 -10.39 3.89 -8.06
N SER A 311 -11.64 3.43 -7.98
CA SER A 311 -12.77 4.22 -7.51
C SER A 311 -13.68 3.40 -6.61
N THR A 312 -14.15 4.04 -5.53
CA THR A 312 -15.09 3.47 -4.56
C THR A 312 -16.18 4.50 -4.26
N ASP A 313 -17.14 4.17 -3.40
CA ASP A 313 -18.07 5.18 -2.89
C ASP A 313 -17.38 6.32 -2.12
N THR A 314 -16.15 6.12 -1.63
CA THR A 314 -15.51 7.02 -0.67
C THR A 314 -14.25 7.70 -1.18
N TYR A 315 -13.57 7.16 -2.19
CA TYR A 315 -12.40 7.80 -2.79
C TYR A 315 -12.19 7.42 -4.25
N GLN A 316 -11.43 8.26 -4.93
CA GLN A 316 -10.77 7.94 -6.19
C GLN A 316 -9.28 8.09 -6.02
N TRP A 317 -8.54 7.09 -6.50
CA TRP A 317 -7.09 7.05 -6.47
C TRP A 317 -6.59 6.76 -7.87
N HIS A 318 -5.60 7.51 -8.35
CA HIS A 318 -5.02 7.30 -9.67
C HIS A 318 -3.50 7.22 -9.58
N ALA A 319 -2.94 6.23 -10.26
CA ALA A 319 -1.53 6.16 -10.53
C ALA A 319 -1.29 6.09 -12.03
N SER A 320 -0.37 6.92 -12.53
CA SER A 320 0.07 6.86 -13.94
C SER A 320 1.02 5.69 -14.20
N GLY A 321 1.47 5.03 -13.13
CA GLY A 321 2.34 3.86 -13.18
C GLY A 321 2.37 3.07 -11.87
N ARG A 322 3.49 2.40 -11.61
CA ARG A 322 3.67 1.46 -10.51
C ARG A 322 3.94 2.14 -9.17
N TRP A 323 4.89 3.07 -9.13
CA TRP A 323 5.18 3.93 -7.97
C TRP A 323 4.61 5.34 -8.13
N MET A 324 4.14 5.70 -9.33
CA MET A 324 3.67 7.04 -9.66
C MET A 324 2.20 7.29 -9.32
N ILE A 325 1.90 7.51 -8.04
CA ILE A 325 0.57 7.93 -7.55
C ILE A 325 0.37 9.42 -7.78
N ARG A 326 -0.65 9.77 -8.58
CA ARG A 326 -0.88 11.13 -9.09
C ARG A 326 -1.97 11.87 -8.36
N SER A 327 -3.03 11.18 -7.97
CA SER A 327 -4.16 11.84 -7.33
C SER A 327 -4.85 10.94 -6.33
N LEU A 328 -5.40 11.57 -5.31
CA LEU A 328 -6.24 10.96 -4.30
C LEU A 328 -7.34 11.95 -3.91
N GLN A 329 -8.57 11.62 -4.28
CA GLN A 329 -9.75 12.42 -3.98
C GLN A 329 -10.64 11.66 -3.02
N VAL A 330 -11.22 12.35 -2.04
CA VAL A 330 -12.17 11.76 -1.07
C VAL A 330 -13.56 12.29 -1.34
N ALA A 331 -14.56 11.42 -1.27
CA ALA A 331 -15.97 11.76 -1.42
C ALA A 331 -16.43 12.66 -0.27
N LYS A 332 -17.34 13.59 -0.58
CA LYS A 332 -17.96 14.40 0.47
C LYS A 332 -18.80 13.52 1.41
N PRO A 333 -18.83 13.82 2.72
CA PRO A 333 -19.71 13.13 3.65
C PRO A 333 -21.17 13.10 3.15
N GLY A 334 -21.75 11.90 3.05
CA GLY A 334 -23.13 11.70 2.59
C GLY A 334 -23.36 11.84 1.09
N GLN A 335 -22.31 12.00 0.27
CA GLN A 335 -22.40 12.07 -1.19
C GLN A 335 -21.47 11.03 -1.84
N PRO A 336 -21.81 9.73 -1.74
CA PRO A 336 -20.95 8.66 -2.25
C PRO A 336 -20.67 8.82 -3.75
N GLY A 337 -19.41 8.62 -4.14
CA GLY A 337 -18.92 8.79 -5.52
C GLY A 337 -18.83 10.23 -6.01
N VAL A 338 -19.17 11.23 -5.19
CA VAL A 338 -18.97 12.66 -5.51
C VAL A 338 -17.69 13.13 -4.83
N TYR A 339 -16.58 13.02 -5.57
CA TYR A 339 -15.25 13.33 -5.07
C TYR A 339 -14.99 14.83 -4.96
N GLY A 340 -14.23 15.20 -3.92
CA GLY A 340 -13.68 16.53 -3.75
C GLY A 340 -12.50 16.83 -4.68
N PRO A 341 -11.74 17.92 -4.41
CA PRO A 341 -10.49 18.17 -5.11
C PRO A 341 -9.48 17.06 -4.86
N ASP A 342 -8.46 17.00 -5.71
CA ASP A 342 -7.29 16.15 -5.50
C ASP A 342 -6.50 16.64 -4.29
N LEU A 343 -6.33 15.76 -3.30
CA LEU A 343 -5.71 16.09 -2.04
C LEU A 343 -4.20 16.12 -2.13
N ILE A 344 -3.60 15.35 -3.03
CA ILE A 344 -2.15 15.16 -3.12
C ILE A 344 -1.61 15.80 -4.39
N ASP A 345 -0.43 16.40 -4.31
CA ASP A 345 0.38 16.63 -5.50
C ASP A 345 0.96 15.30 -6.00
N ARG A 346 1.53 14.52 -5.07
CA ARG A 346 2.04 13.18 -5.36
C ARG A 346 2.33 12.38 -4.09
N TRP A 347 2.32 11.05 -4.21
CA TRP A 347 3.08 10.23 -3.29
C TRP A 347 4.57 10.26 -3.66
N LYS A 348 5.45 10.45 -2.68
CA LYS A 348 6.89 10.50 -2.89
C LYS A 348 7.55 9.27 -2.27
N GLY A 349 8.47 8.67 -3.01
CA GLY A 349 9.37 7.64 -2.53
C GLY A 349 10.81 8.11 -2.66
N ARG A 350 11.64 7.98 -1.62
CA ARG A 350 13.03 8.47 -1.62
C ARG A 350 13.99 7.45 -1.05
N ALA A 351 15.18 7.38 -1.64
CA ALA A 351 16.35 6.80 -0.98
C ALA A 351 17.45 7.84 -0.79
N PHE A 352 18.04 7.82 0.40
CA PHE A 352 19.18 8.64 0.82
C PHE A 352 18.81 10.13 1.00
N GLN A 353 18.90 10.94 -0.05
CA GLN A 353 18.53 12.35 0.07
C GLN A 353 17.02 12.54 0.00
N GLN A 354 16.47 13.43 0.84
CA GLN A 354 15.06 13.83 0.73
C GLN A 354 14.80 14.75 -0.49
N SER A 355 15.81 15.52 -0.88
CA SER A 355 15.75 16.45 -2.01
C SER A 355 17.05 16.38 -2.83
N PRO A 356 16.97 16.45 -4.17
CA PRO A 356 18.13 16.51 -5.06
C PRO A 356 18.96 17.79 -4.84
N ASP A 357 18.37 18.85 -4.27
CA ASP A 357 19.08 20.11 -3.93
C ASP A 357 19.97 19.96 -2.68
N SER A 358 19.90 18.83 -1.97
CA SER A 358 20.75 18.61 -0.80
C SER A 358 22.23 18.49 -1.22
N THR A 359 23.09 19.30 -0.61
CA THR A 359 24.54 19.26 -0.88
C THR A 359 25.27 18.20 -0.05
N ILE A 360 24.56 17.55 0.88
CA ILE A 360 25.08 16.52 1.77
C ILE A 360 24.37 15.20 1.40
N SER A 361 25.15 14.22 0.93
CA SER A 361 24.72 12.83 0.76
C SER A 361 25.86 11.89 1.13
N LEU A 362 25.54 10.76 1.77
CA LEU A 362 26.48 9.66 1.90
C LEU A 362 26.63 8.86 0.60
N VAL A 363 25.58 8.75 -0.24
CA VAL A 363 25.56 7.80 -1.37
C VAL A 363 24.75 8.19 -2.62
N GLY A 364 23.94 9.25 -2.60
CA GLY A 364 23.18 9.75 -3.77
C GLY A 364 21.75 10.22 -3.46
N PHE A 365 20.89 10.19 -4.48
CA PHE A 365 19.45 10.45 -4.45
C PHE A 365 18.77 9.44 -5.39
N GLU A 366 17.68 8.82 -4.93
CA GLU A 366 16.76 8.05 -5.77
C GLU A 366 15.32 8.47 -5.47
N ASP A 367 14.47 8.53 -6.50
CA ASP A 367 13.05 8.86 -6.36
C ASP A 367 12.09 7.85 -7.00
N GLU A 368 10.79 7.98 -6.69
CA GLU A 368 9.76 7.13 -7.27
C GLU A 368 9.68 7.29 -8.79
N GLN A 369 9.86 8.51 -9.28
CA GLN A 369 9.55 8.87 -10.66
C GLN A 369 10.61 8.44 -11.65
N VAL A 370 11.88 8.68 -11.36
CA VAL A 370 13.04 8.53 -12.24
C VAL A 370 13.69 7.18 -12.00
N ASN A 371 13.88 6.79 -10.75
CA ASN A 371 14.64 5.60 -10.39
C ASN A 371 13.75 4.37 -10.25
N TRP A 372 12.67 4.43 -9.45
CA TRP A 372 11.93 3.22 -9.09
C TRP A 372 10.97 2.79 -10.21
N GLU A 373 10.22 3.73 -10.79
CA GLU A 373 9.21 3.48 -11.83
C GLU A 373 9.76 2.83 -13.12
N ALA A 374 11.03 3.03 -13.48
CA ALA A 374 11.59 2.35 -14.65
C ALA A 374 12.33 1.05 -14.30
N ASN A 375 12.59 0.75 -13.03
CA ASN A 375 13.41 -0.40 -12.60
C ASN A 375 12.59 -1.43 -11.81
N ASP A 376 11.29 -1.48 -12.09
CA ASP A 376 10.31 -2.34 -11.48
C ASP A 376 9.34 -2.93 -12.52
N ILE A 377 8.51 -3.88 -12.08
CA ILE A 377 7.50 -4.50 -12.92
C ILE A 377 6.25 -4.74 -12.10
N LEU A 378 5.10 -4.61 -12.74
CA LEU A 378 3.84 -5.04 -12.16
C LEU A 378 3.85 -6.57 -12.13
N MET A 379 3.88 -7.16 -10.94
CA MET A 379 3.84 -8.62 -10.77
C MET A 379 2.48 -9.14 -11.21
N GLY A 380 1.40 -8.60 -10.65
CA GLY A 380 0.07 -8.93 -11.09
C GLY A 380 -1.02 -8.07 -10.48
N GLU A 381 -2.24 -8.32 -10.96
CA GLU A 381 -3.46 -7.63 -10.58
C GLU A 381 -4.58 -8.66 -10.38
N ARG A 382 -5.43 -8.43 -9.38
CA ARG A 382 -6.64 -9.22 -9.09
C ARG A 382 -7.75 -8.31 -8.61
N ALA A 383 -9.00 -8.57 -9.01
CA ALA A 383 -10.14 -7.79 -8.53
C ALA A 383 -11.33 -8.69 -8.19
N GLY A 384 -11.93 -8.44 -7.02
CA GLY A 384 -13.16 -9.10 -6.59
C GLY A 384 -14.16 -8.12 -5.99
N PRO A 385 -15.25 -8.63 -5.38
CA PRO A 385 -16.32 -7.77 -4.87
C PRO A 385 -15.94 -6.97 -3.62
N VAL A 386 -14.89 -7.38 -2.90
CA VAL A 386 -14.49 -6.74 -1.63
C VAL A 386 -13.30 -5.81 -1.83
N ARG A 387 -12.29 -6.28 -2.57
CA ARG A 387 -11.06 -5.53 -2.84
C ARG A 387 -10.52 -5.76 -4.25
N ALA A 388 -9.75 -4.79 -4.71
CA ALA A 388 -8.80 -4.98 -5.80
C ALA A 388 -7.37 -4.97 -5.25
N ILE A 389 -6.47 -5.69 -5.89
CA ILE A 389 -5.10 -5.89 -5.45
C ILE A 389 -4.17 -5.74 -6.65
N ARG A 390 -3.05 -5.04 -6.46
CA ARG A 390 -1.91 -5.11 -7.38
C ARG A 390 -0.61 -5.21 -6.60
N GLU A 391 0.38 -5.90 -7.16
CA GLU A 391 1.71 -5.99 -6.54
C GLU A 391 2.80 -5.52 -7.51
N ILE A 392 3.62 -4.60 -7.04
CA ILE A 392 4.81 -4.12 -7.74
C ILE A 392 6.01 -4.92 -7.25
N TRP A 393 6.87 -5.33 -8.18
CA TRP A 393 8.13 -6.02 -7.91
C TRP A 393 9.31 -5.23 -8.47
N GLY A 394 10.20 -4.85 -7.57
CA GLY A 394 11.41 -4.11 -7.86
C GLY A 394 11.30 -2.64 -7.48
N ALA A 395 12.47 -2.10 -7.18
CA ALA A 395 12.85 -0.71 -7.16
C ALA A 395 14.34 -0.69 -7.54
N ASP A 396 14.90 0.48 -7.86
CA ASP A 396 16.25 0.65 -8.44
C ASP A 396 17.31 -0.33 -7.85
N SER A 397 17.86 -0.05 -6.67
CA SER A 397 18.77 -0.98 -5.97
C SER A 397 18.02 -2.10 -5.22
N GLY A 398 16.73 -1.94 -4.99
CA GLY A 398 15.83 -2.88 -4.32
C GLY A 398 15.17 -3.89 -5.24
N THR A 399 15.97 -4.70 -5.92
CA THR A 399 15.45 -5.43 -7.09
C THR A 399 14.52 -6.61 -6.79
N ASN A 400 14.38 -7.01 -5.51
CA ASN A 400 13.34 -7.93 -5.04
C ASN A 400 12.38 -7.30 -4.01
N VAL A 401 12.41 -5.97 -3.85
CA VAL A 401 11.40 -5.27 -3.06
C VAL A 401 10.03 -5.56 -3.68
N THR A 402 9.02 -5.80 -2.86
CA THR A 402 7.63 -5.76 -3.33
C THR A 402 6.82 -4.70 -2.60
N ASN A 403 5.85 -4.13 -3.31
CA ASN A 403 4.81 -3.26 -2.76
C ASN A 403 3.46 -3.84 -3.17
N LEU A 404 2.78 -4.47 -2.21
CA LEU A 404 1.43 -4.96 -2.40
C LEU A 404 0.43 -3.88 -1.98
N GLU A 405 -0.41 -3.48 -2.93
CA GLU A 405 -1.43 -2.48 -2.76
C GLU A 405 -2.80 -3.15 -2.80
N SER A 406 -3.54 -3.10 -1.69
CA SER A 406 -4.92 -3.56 -1.64
C SER A 406 -5.87 -2.39 -1.43
N PHE A 407 -6.86 -2.30 -2.31
CA PHE A 407 -7.87 -1.26 -2.33
C PHE A 407 -9.18 -1.84 -1.82
N TYR A 408 -9.71 -1.25 -0.74
CA TYR A 408 -10.99 -1.58 -0.13
C TYR A 408 -11.96 -0.41 -0.27
N ARG A 409 -13.22 -0.61 0.14
CA ARG A 409 -14.26 0.44 0.11
C ARG A 409 -13.82 1.75 0.74
N ASP A 410 -13.17 1.68 1.91
CA ASP A 410 -12.88 2.82 2.78
C ASP A 410 -11.39 2.91 3.18
N ALA A 411 -10.54 2.05 2.61
CA ALA A 411 -9.14 1.93 2.98
C ALA A 411 -8.26 1.51 1.79
N ILE A 412 -6.99 1.93 1.83
CA ILE A 412 -5.93 1.42 0.96
C ILE A 412 -4.83 0.91 1.90
N THR A 413 -4.34 -0.30 1.67
CA THR A 413 -3.23 -0.87 2.44
C THR A 413 -2.03 -1.08 1.55
N TYR A 414 -0.86 -0.65 2.02
CA TYR A 414 0.43 -0.83 1.36
C TYR A 414 1.27 -1.79 2.21
N HIS A 415 1.75 -2.88 1.61
CA HIS A 415 2.66 -3.82 2.26
C HIS A 415 3.99 -3.82 1.52
N TYR A 416 5.01 -3.20 2.13
CA TYR A 416 6.36 -3.14 1.58
C TYR A 416 7.21 -4.28 2.13
N HIS A 417 7.59 -5.23 1.27
CA HIS A 417 8.60 -6.24 1.60
C HIS A 417 9.96 -5.77 1.14
N VAL A 418 10.67 -5.08 2.02
CA VAL A 418 11.96 -4.43 1.72
C VAL A 418 13.07 -5.49 1.63
N ARG A 419 13.61 -5.69 0.42
CA ARG A 419 14.71 -6.63 0.11
C ARG A 419 15.84 -5.88 -0.62
N VAL A 420 16.65 -5.18 0.18
CA VAL A 420 17.69 -4.24 -0.28
C VAL A 420 19.02 -4.49 0.44
N HIS A 421 20.08 -3.86 -0.05
CA HIS A 421 21.32 -3.74 0.70
C HIS A 421 21.17 -2.86 1.95
N PRO A 422 22.10 -2.91 2.92
CA PRO A 422 22.08 -2.00 4.06
C PRO A 422 21.95 -0.54 3.61
N ILE A 423 20.92 0.13 4.12
CA ILE A 423 20.64 1.54 3.82
C ILE A 423 21.46 2.42 4.78
N PRO A 424 22.19 3.44 4.28
CA PRO A 424 22.88 4.41 5.12
C PRO A 424 21.94 5.16 6.07
N PRO A 425 22.47 5.87 7.08
CA PRO A 425 21.66 6.67 8.01
C PRO A 425 20.75 7.71 7.35
N ASP A 426 21.09 8.15 6.13
CA ASP A 426 20.27 9.06 5.32
C ASP A 426 18.92 8.43 4.92
N GLY A 427 18.73 7.10 5.04
CA GLY A 427 17.40 6.50 5.13
C GLY A 427 16.63 6.24 3.83
N LEU A 428 15.43 5.66 4.00
CA LEU A 428 14.38 5.50 2.99
C LEU A 428 13.16 6.27 3.49
N TYR A 429 12.53 7.05 2.61
CA TYR A 429 11.37 7.86 2.98
C TYR A 429 10.20 7.60 2.04
N THR A 430 9.01 7.66 2.60
CA THR A 430 7.77 7.80 1.84
C THR A 430 6.96 8.93 2.44
N SER A 431 6.31 9.73 1.60
CA SER A 431 5.47 10.82 2.06
C SER A 431 4.31 11.06 1.10
N TRP A 432 3.24 11.65 1.65
CA TRP A 432 2.14 12.18 0.88
C TRP A 432 2.33 13.69 0.80
N ASP A 433 2.67 14.18 -0.38
CA ASP A 433 2.80 15.61 -0.64
C ASP A 433 1.42 16.17 -1.00
N TYR A 434 0.94 17.15 -0.25
CA TYR A 434 -0.43 17.64 -0.38
C TYR A 434 -0.52 18.85 -1.30
N ASN A 435 -1.57 18.89 -2.13
CA ASN A 435 -1.86 20.04 -2.96
C ASN A 435 -2.09 21.29 -2.08
N ARG A 436 -1.51 22.43 -2.48
CA ARG A 436 -1.63 23.66 -1.71
C ARG A 436 -3.09 24.10 -1.53
N GLY A 437 -3.51 24.26 -0.27
CA GLY A 437 -4.80 24.85 0.10
C GLY A 437 -6.01 23.92 -0.04
N VAL A 438 -5.80 22.63 -0.32
CA VAL A 438 -6.90 21.64 -0.40
C VAL A 438 -7.05 20.84 0.90
N VAL A 439 -6.08 20.93 1.80
CA VAL A 439 -6.10 20.37 3.16
C VAL A 439 -6.08 21.49 4.19
N SER A 440 -6.52 21.22 5.41
CA SER A 440 -6.71 22.28 6.42
C SER A 440 -6.15 21.97 7.81
N LYS A 441 -6.21 20.72 8.25
CA LYS A 441 -5.74 20.33 9.58
C LYS A 441 -5.13 18.94 9.55
N TYR A 442 -4.04 18.78 10.30
CA TYR A 442 -3.40 17.51 10.60
C TYR A 442 -3.69 17.11 12.04
N TYR A 443 -3.99 15.83 12.25
CA TYR A 443 -4.24 15.24 13.56
C TYR A 443 -3.40 13.98 13.72
N ASN A 444 -2.96 13.74 14.95
CA ASN A 444 -2.34 12.47 15.32
C ASN A 444 -2.60 12.18 16.80
N ARG A 445 -1.95 11.12 17.31
CA ARG A 445 -2.09 10.69 18.71
C ARG A 445 -1.61 11.71 19.76
N ILE A 446 -0.73 12.66 19.40
CA ILE A 446 -0.26 13.73 20.29
C ILE A 446 -1.09 15.00 20.07
N LYS A 447 -1.30 15.39 18.81
CA LYS A 447 -2.06 16.57 18.38
C LYS A 447 -3.54 16.21 18.13
N THR A 448 -4.21 15.76 19.18
CA THR A 448 -5.61 15.29 19.07
C THR A 448 -6.63 16.41 18.77
N ASP A 449 -6.33 17.66 19.12
CA ASP A 449 -7.16 18.82 18.75
C ASP A 449 -6.84 19.36 17.33
N GLY A 450 -5.86 18.74 16.66
CA GLY A 450 -5.35 19.12 15.35
C GLY A 450 -4.40 20.31 15.36
N VAL A 451 -3.62 20.43 14.30
CA VAL A 451 -2.77 21.57 13.96
C VAL A 451 -3.19 22.07 12.58
N ASP A 452 -3.20 23.40 12.39
CA ASP A 452 -3.57 23.98 11.11
C ASP A 452 -2.47 23.69 10.09
N ILE A 453 -2.84 23.34 8.86
CA ILE A 453 -1.89 23.22 7.73
C ILE A 453 -1.91 24.58 7.02
N ASP A 454 -1.00 25.47 7.39
CA ASP A 454 -0.93 26.86 6.92
C ASP A 454 0.36 27.20 6.15
N GLY A 455 1.26 26.22 6.02
CA GLY A 455 2.52 26.33 5.32
C GLY A 455 3.68 26.82 6.19
N VAL A 456 3.54 26.78 7.52
CA VAL A 456 4.57 27.13 8.51
C VAL A 456 4.85 25.94 9.43
N ASN A 457 6.11 25.50 9.49
CA ASN A 457 6.47 24.31 10.28
C ASN A 457 6.07 24.45 11.76
N ASP A 458 5.24 23.50 12.21
CA ASP A 458 4.81 23.36 13.60
C ASP A 458 5.68 22.41 14.44
N ASP A 459 6.62 21.73 13.78
CA ASP A 459 7.54 20.73 14.32
C ASP A 459 8.98 21.33 14.37
N THR A 460 9.80 20.88 15.31
CA THR A 460 11.22 21.25 15.46
C THR A 460 12.22 20.29 14.79
N GLY A 461 11.72 19.20 14.19
CA GLY A 461 12.49 18.10 13.58
C GLY A 461 12.90 18.32 12.12
N ASN A 462 12.38 19.37 11.46
CA ASN A 462 12.71 19.68 10.06
C ASN A 462 13.99 20.52 9.97
N VAL A 463 14.93 20.12 9.11
CA VAL A 463 16.19 20.81 8.86
C VAL A 463 16.31 21.12 7.37
N ASP A 464 16.51 22.40 7.03
CA ASP A 464 16.63 22.87 5.62
C ASP A 464 17.99 23.45 5.27
N GLY A 465 18.91 23.46 6.23
CA GLY A 465 20.26 23.90 5.98
C GLY A 465 21.20 23.66 7.15
N VAL A 466 22.45 23.35 6.79
CA VAL A 466 23.53 23.14 7.75
C VAL A 466 24.72 24.01 7.30
N PHE A 467 25.25 24.82 8.22
CA PHE A 467 26.35 25.77 7.95
C PHE A 467 26.10 26.73 6.77
N GLY A 468 24.84 27.10 6.50
CA GLY A 468 24.48 27.98 5.39
C GLY A 468 24.46 27.30 4.01
N MET A 469 24.55 25.97 3.97
CA MET A 469 24.37 25.16 2.77
C MET A 469 23.01 24.43 2.80
N PRO A 470 22.33 24.25 1.66
CA PRO A 470 21.12 23.46 1.58
C PRO A 470 21.36 22.02 2.00
N ALA A 471 20.57 21.55 2.97
CA ALA A 471 20.60 20.18 3.47
C ALA A 471 19.25 19.87 4.12
N TYR A 472 18.55 18.87 3.60
CA TYR A 472 17.16 18.56 3.96
C TYR A 472 17.09 17.24 4.71
N PHE A 473 16.72 17.30 6.00
CA PHE A 473 16.57 16.14 6.87
C PHE A 473 15.37 16.33 7.78
N ASP A 474 14.50 15.33 7.85
CA ASP A 474 13.43 15.28 8.84
C ASP A 474 13.69 14.19 9.88
N ALA A 475 13.60 14.59 11.14
CA ALA A 475 13.71 13.72 12.30
C ALA A 475 12.40 13.73 13.08
N PRO A 476 12.11 12.67 13.88
CA PRO A 476 10.92 12.68 14.71
C PRO A 476 11.08 13.74 15.81
N ASP A 477 10.10 14.61 15.95
CA ASP A 477 9.89 15.36 17.18
C ASP A 477 8.95 14.59 18.09
N PRO A 478 9.43 14.04 19.23
CA PRO A 478 8.60 13.26 20.15
C PRO A 478 7.53 14.11 20.87
N THR A 479 7.56 15.44 20.71
CA THR A 479 6.52 16.36 21.21
C THR A 479 5.43 16.66 20.16
N PHE A 480 5.66 16.23 18.92
CA PHE A 480 4.74 16.40 17.80
C PHE A 480 4.24 15.06 17.26
N ASN A 481 5.14 14.11 17.05
CA ASN A 481 4.91 12.80 16.46
C ASN A 481 5.17 11.68 17.46
N VAL A 482 4.44 10.57 17.33
CA VAL A 482 4.74 9.35 18.10
C VAL A 482 5.74 8.53 17.29
N PRO A 483 7.01 8.39 17.74
CA PRO A 483 7.97 7.51 17.09
C PRO A 483 7.65 6.04 17.44
N SER A 484 6.57 5.52 16.86
CA SER A 484 6.07 4.16 17.08
C SER A 484 5.88 3.45 15.75
N ALA A 485 6.56 2.32 15.60
CA ALA A 485 6.37 1.37 14.50
C ALA A 485 5.06 0.54 14.62
N VAL A 486 4.30 0.73 15.69
CA VAL A 486 3.08 -0.07 15.99
C VAL A 486 1.86 0.84 16.00
N LEU A 487 0.94 0.57 15.06
CA LEU A 487 -0.42 1.13 14.95
C LEU A 487 -0.49 2.63 15.33
N ASN A 488 0.21 3.46 14.56
CA ASN A 488 0.12 4.90 14.68
C ASN A 488 -0.85 5.44 13.62
N TRP A 489 -1.87 6.17 14.05
CA TRP A 489 -2.82 6.81 13.14
C TRP A 489 -2.48 8.29 12.97
N GLU A 490 -2.66 8.77 11.76
CA GLU A 490 -2.53 10.16 11.35
C GLU A 490 -3.73 10.50 10.46
N GLU A 491 -4.28 11.70 10.60
CA GLU A 491 -5.43 12.15 9.82
C GLU A 491 -5.13 13.54 9.24
N VAL A 492 -5.49 13.73 7.97
CA VAL A 492 -5.49 15.03 7.31
C VAL A 492 -6.90 15.33 6.82
N SER A 493 -7.48 16.43 7.30
CA SER A 493 -8.78 16.90 6.85
C SER A 493 -8.63 17.70 5.55
N GLY A 494 -9.45 17.36 4.55
CA GLY A 494 -9.68 18.23 3.41
C GLY A 494 -10.17 19.61 3.86
N ALA A 495 -9.83 20.65 3.10
CA ALA A 495 -10.31 22.00 3.35
C ALA A 495 -11.85 22.06 3.20
N ASN A 496 -12.50 23.02 3.86
CA ASN A 496 -13.96 23.16 3.82
C ASN A 496 -14.69 21.90 4.33
N ASP A 497 -15.74 21.45 3.63
CA ASP A 497 -16.56 20.27 3.95
C ASP A 497 -16.14 19.02 3.17
N TYR A 498 -14.91 18.97 2.65
CA TYR A 498 -14.35 17.78 2.01
C TYR A 498 -13.96 16.73 3.07
N GLY A 499 -13.92 15.45 2.67
CA GLY A 499 -13.60 14.35 3.58
C GLY A 499 -12.16 14.40 4.12
N SER A 500 -11.84 13.46 5.01
CA SER A 500 -10.49 13.28 5.56
C SER A 500 -9.79 12.08 4.94
N LEU A 501 -8.46 12.13 4.91
CA LEU A 501 -7.60 10.97 4.70
C LEU A 501 -7.04 10.54 6.05
N VAL A 502 -7.11 9.23 6.31
CA VAL A 502 -6.56 8.62 7.52
C VAL A 502 -5.51 7.60 7.10
N TYR A 503 -4.32 7.72 7.67
CA TYR A 503 -3.20 6.82 7.45
C TYR A 503 -2.95 6.04 8.73
N ILE A 504 -2.71 4.74 8.56
CA ILE A 504 -2.33 3.86 9.67
C ILE A 504 -1.08 3.13 9.26
N THR A 505 0.00 3.33 10.01
CA THR A 505 1.24 2.61 9.81
C THR A 505 1.37 1.52 10.87
N GLU A 506 1.54 0.28 10.40
CA GLU A 506 1.79 -0.88 11.25
C GLU A 506 2.93 -1.71 10.63
N ILE A 507 4.01 -1.92 11.38
CA ILE A 507 5.06 -2.87 11.01
C ILE A 507 4.82 -4.19 11.74
N LYS A 508 4.68 -5.29 10.99
CA LYS A 508 4.61 -6.67 11.52
C LYS A 508 5.85 -7.47 11.13
N GLY A 509 6.39 -8.26 12.05
CA GLY A 509 7.50 -9.18 11.77
C GLY A 509 8.49 -9.39 12.93
N ALA A 510 9.24 -10.48 12.89
CA ALA A 510 10.28 -10.79 13.88
C ALA A 510 11.51 -9.88 13.76
N THR A 511 11.76 -9.31 12.56
CA THR A 511 12.85 -8.37 12.26
C THR A 511 12.45 -6.91 12.49
N THR A 512 11.20 -6.64 12.89
CA THR A 512 10.67 -5.28 13.13
C THR A 512 11.44 -4.52 14.21
N ALA A 513 12.09 -5.22 15.14
CA ALA A 513 12.95 -4.61 16.15
C ALA A 513 14.40 -4.34 15.68
N GLU A 514 14.80 -4.85 14.51
CA GLU A 514 16.16 -4.78 13.97
C GLU A 514 16.31 -3.76 12.83
N ASN A 515 15.20 -3.27 12.26
CA ASN A 515 15.23 -2.24 11.23
C ASN A 515 15.34 -0.84 11.87
N PRO A 516 16.27 0.02 11.40
CA PRO A 516 16.39 1.39 11.89
C PRO A 516 15.10 2.16 11.54
N ALA A 517 14.27 2.36 12.57
CA ALA A 517 13.25 3.38 12.70
C ALA A 517 12.41 3.70 11.44
N VAL A 518 11.20 3.11 11.34
CA VAL A 518 10.12 3.85 10.67
C VAL A 518 9.79 5.02 11.58
N VAL A 519 10.07 6.20 11.07
CA VAL A 519 9.87 7.44 11.78
C VAL A 519 8.78 8.21 11.04
N PRO A 520 7.57 8.33 11.61
CA PRO A 520 6.65 9.33 11.10
C PRO A 520 7.25 10.71 11.37
N TYR A 521 7.24 11.54 10.34
CA TYR A 521 7.56 12.95 10.44
C TYR A 521 6.42 13.74 9.80
N TYR A 522 6.24 14.96 10.29
CA TYR A 522 5.30 15.91 9.73
C TYR A 522 6.07 17.14 9.27
N ARG A 523 5.61 17.74 8.18
CA ARG A 523 6.17 18.96 7.66
C ARG A 523 5.04 19.82 7.10
N ASP A 524 4.98 21.07 7.56
CA ASP A 524 4.06 22.08 7.03
C ASP A 524 4.89 23.23 6.49
N ASP A 525 5.51 23.04 5.34
CA ASP A 525 6.42 24.04 4.77
C ASP A 525 6.03 24.38 3.35
N SER A 526 5.38 25.54 3.19
CA SER A 526 5.03 26.05 1.86
C SER A 526 6.23 26.50 1.02
N CYS A 527 7.43 26.56 1.61
CA CYS A 527 8.67 26.89 0.91
C CYS A 527 9.48 25.65 0.52
N LEU A 528 9.15 24.46 1.02
CA LEU A 528 9.80 23.24 0.56
C LEU A 528 9.33 22.92 -0.85
N ASP A 529 10.31 22.84 -1.76
CA ASP A 529 10.15 22.34 -3.11
C ASP A 529 11.29 21.35 -3.31
N ASP A 530 10.96 20.07 -3.35
CA ASP A 530 11.96 19.02 -3.59
C ASP A 530 12.32 18.88 -5.08
N GLY A 531 11.82 19.76 -5.95
CA GLY A 531 12.08 19.78 -7.38
C GLY A 531 11.29 18.72 -8.16
N THR A 532 10.48 17.91 -7.48
CA THR A 532 9.65 16.85 -8.07
C THR A 532 8.16 17.14 -7.82
N GLY A 533 7.26 16.50 -8.56
CA GLY A 533 5.82 16.73 -8.42
C GLY A 533 5.20 17.48 -9.59
N ASP A 534 3.93 17.81 -9.43
CA ASP A 534 3.14 18.51 -10.46
C ASP A 534 2.88 19.99 -10.07
N ASN A 535 3.15 20.37 -8.81
CA ASN A 535 2.99 21.72 -8.27
C ASN A 535 3.94 22.00 -7.06
N PRO A 536 5.00 22.83 -7.21
CA PRO A 536 5.29 23.71 -8.34
C PRO A 536 5.82 22.97 -9.57
N VAL A 537 5.85 23.66 -10.73
CA VAL A 537 6.32 23.08 -12.01
C VAL A 537 7.73 22.47 -11.84
N PRO A 538 7.95 21.20 -12.24
CA PRO A 538 9.18 20.48 -11.99
C PRO A 538 10.42 21.21 -12.50
N ARG A 539 11.51 21.11 -11.74
CA ARG A 539 12.82 21.53 -12.23
C ARG A 539 13.33 20.50 -13.24
N PRO A 540 13.95 20.92 -14.35
CA PRO A 540 14.72 20.00 -15.15
C PRO A 540 15.88 19.53 -14.27
N TRP A 541 16.08 18.21 -14.17
CA TRP A 541 17.19 17.51 -13.49
C TRP A 541 16.96 17.12 -12.02
N PRO A 542 17.40 15.91 -11.61
CA PRO A 542 18.37 15.79 -10.52
C PRO A 542 19.76 16.27 -10.95
#